data_AF-A0A372JHX7-F1
#
_entry.id   AF-A0A372JHX7-F1
#
_cell.length_a   1.000
_cell.length_b   1.000
_cell.length_c   1.000
_cell.angle_alpha   90.00
_cell.angle_beta   90.00
_cell.angle_gamma   90.00
#
_symmetry.space_group_name_H-M   'P 1'
#
loop_
_entity.id
_entity.type
_entity.pdbx_description
1 polymer ?
#
loop_
_entity_poly.entity_id
_entity_poly.type
_entity_poly.pdbx_seq_one_letter_code
_entity_poly.pdbx_strand_id
1 'polypeptide(L)'
;MVGWRTGTVAVVVAVASVAVGVPDAVARQAADPCGGQGYAHVVRLYRRGGARLPLRCGTSTWGYRHITHRWSADFDRRIALTISRGVVVQDVQGDGGTAIYALFDRRCKELFRVIYNGGAYRGHDVRPQGIITAYRRDIAHARLAAPSRRPCAVIQDI
;
A
#
# COMPACT_ATOMS: atom_id res chain seq x y z
N MET A 1 -64.18 49.44 -43.39
CA MET A 1 -62.91 48.91 -42.87
C MET A 1 -62.90 49.14 -41.36
N VAL A 2 -63.11 48.10 -40.57
CA VAL A 2 -63.13 48.17 -39.09
C VAL A 2 -62.22 47.04 -38.60
N GLY A 3 -61.08 47.42 -38.02
CA GLY A 3 -60.05 46.51 -37.55
C GLY A 3 -60.35 45.97 -36.15
N TRP A 4 -60.16 44.67 -35.96
CA TRP A 4 -60.25 44.02 -34.65
C TRP A 4 -58.83 43.71 -34.15
N ARG A 5 -58.53 44.21 -32.94
CA ARG A 5 -57.27 44.04 -32.24
C ARG A 5 -57.27 42.68 -31.54
N THR A 6 -56.37 41.78 -31.94
CA THR A 6 -56.01 40.58 -31.16
C THR A 6 -54.96 40.95 -30.13
N GLY A 7 -55.32 40.90 -28.85
CA GLY A 7 -54.39 41.06 -27.72
C GLY A 7 -53.78 39.71 -27.34
N THR A 8 -52.46 39.62 -27.36
CA THR A 8 -51.70 38.44 -26.92
C THR A 8 -51.44 38.55 -25.41
N VAL A 9 -51.88 37.57 -24.62
CA VAL A 9 -51.53 37.46 -23.19
C VAL A 9 -50.34 36.52 -23.08
N ALA A 10 -49.21 37.02 -22.58
CA ALA A 10 -48.03 36.21 -22.29
C ALA A 10 -48.14 35.63 -20.87
N VAL A 11 -48.20 34.30 -20.76
CA VAL A 11 -48.14 33.58 -19.49
C VAL A 11 -46.67 33.32 -19.16
N VAL A 12 -46.17 33.91 -18.07
CA VAL A 12 -44.82 33.66 -17.55
C VAL A 12 -44.87 32.47 -16.60
N VAL A 13 -44.32 31.34 -17.00
CA VAL A 13 -44.15 30.15 -16.15
C VAL A 13 -42.84 30.31 -15.36
N ALA A 14 -42.95 30.48 -14.05
CA ALA A 14 -41.81 30.48 -13.15
C ALA A 14 -41.33 29.04 -12.91
N VAL A 15 -40.14 28.70 -13.39
CA VAL A 15 -39.50 27.41 -13.13
C VAL A 15 -38.75 27.50 -11.81
N ALA A 16 -39.25 26.83 -10.78
CA ALA A 16 -38.56 26.72 -9.50
C ALA A 16 -37.49 25.63 -9.59
N SER A 17 -36.23 26.02 -9.56
CA SER A 17 -35.08 25.11 -9.51
C SER A 17 -34.98 24.48 -8.12
N VAL A 18 -35.40 23.23 -7.97
CA VAL A 18 -35.07 22.42 -6.78
C VAL A 18 -33.59 22.05 -6.83
N ALA A 19 -32.79 22.71 -6.00
CA ALA A 19 -31.42 22.32 -5.75
C ALA A 19 -31.42 20.98 -5.00
N VAL A 20 -31.19 19.90 -5.73
CA VAL A 20 -30.96 18.58 -5.16
C VAL A 20 -29.56 18.63 -4.54
N GLY A 21 -29.49 18.79 -3.22
CA GLY A 21 -28.23 18.71 -2.49
C GLY A 21 -27.62 17.34 -2.72
N VAL A 22 -26.53 17.28 -3.50
CA VAL A 22 -25.70 16.08 -3.59
C VAL A 22 -25.08 15.91 -2.21
N PRO A 23 -25.31 14.80 -1.50
CA PRO A 23 -24.65 14.58 -0.22
C PRO A 23 -23.15 14.56 -0.46
N ASP A 24 -22.44 15.48 0.20
CA ASP A 24 -20.99 15.47 0.26
C ASP A 24 -20.56 14.09 0.77
N ALA A 25 -19.82 13.36 -0.07
CA ALA A 25 -19.23 12.10 0.30
C ALA A 25 -18.19 12.38 1.40
N VAL A 26 -18.62 12.29 2.66
CA VAL A 26 -17.71 12.34 3.80
C VAL A 26 -16.77 11.14 3.64
N ALA A 27 -15.52 11.42 3.27
CA ALA A 27 -14.49 10.41 3.19
C ALA A 27 -14.33 9.78 4.58
N ARG A 28 -14.98 8.63 4.80
CA ARG A 28 -14.80 7.85 6.02
C ARG A 28 -13.32 7.54 6.13
N GLN A 29 -12.70 8.08 7.18
CA GLN A 29 -11.33 7.74 7.53
C GLN A 29 -11.27 6.21 7.63
N ALA A 30 -10.39 5.58 6.86
CA ALA A 30 -10.25 4.14 6.89
C ALA A 30 -9.97 3.72 8.34
N ALA A 31 -10.79 2.83 8.89
CA ALA A 31 -10.62 2.36 10.26
C ALA A 31 -9.21 1.78 10.44
N ASP A 32 -8.55 2.09 11.54
CA ASP A 32 -7.27 1.48 11.89
C ASP A 32 -7.47 -0.05 11.94
N PRO A 33 -6.83 -0.84 11.06
CA PRO A 33 -6.98 -2.29 11.04
C PRO A 33 -6.47 -2.95 12.33
N CYS A 34 -5.75 -2.20 13.17
CA CYS A 34 -5.26 -2.66 14.47
C CYS A 34 -6.00 -2.09 15.67
N GLY A 35 -7.08 -1.33 15.45
CA GLY A 35 -7.94 -0.80 16.51
C GLY A 35 -8.59 -1.93 17.31
N GLY A 36 -8.29 -2.00 18.62
CA GLY A 36 -8.79 -3.06 19.50
C GLY A 36 -8.18 -4.44 19.26
N GLN A 37 -7.22 -4.60 18.35
CA GLN A 37 -6.60 -5.87 18.00
C GLN A 37 -5.27 -6.10 18.74
N GLY A 38 -4.99 -7.35 19.11
CA GLY A 38 -3.69 -7.75 19.65
C GLY A 38 -2.57 -7.72 18.61
N TYR A 39 -1.31 -7.74 19.06
CA TYR A 39 -0.12 -7.71 18.17
C TYR A 39 -0.06 -8.87 17.15
N ALA A 40 -0.73 -9.98 17.45
CA ALA A 40 -0.83 -11.17 16.62
C ALA A 40 -1.68 -11.01 15.36
N HIS A 41 -2.63 -10.06 15.39
CA HIS A 41 -3.68 -9.94 14.39
C HIS A 41 -3.09 -9.72 13.00
N VAL A 42 -3.62 -10.40 11.99
CA VAL A 42 -3.11 -10.34 10.62
C VAL A 42 -3.81 -9.22 9.85
N VAL A 43 -3.07 -8.17 9.52
CA VAL A 43 -3.59 -7.03 8.75
C VAL A 43 -3.58 -7.33 7.26
N ARG A 44 -2.55 -8.03 6.78
CA ARG A 44 -2.38 -8.36 5.36
C ARG A 44 -1.66 -9.69 5.19
N LEU A 45 -1.95 -10.38 4.10
CA LEU A 45 -1.23 -11.57 3.64
C LEU A 45 -0.66 -11.32 2.25
N TYR A 46 0.66 -11.35 2.13
CA TYR A 46 1.36 -11.25 0.85
C TYR A 46 1.76 -12.63 0.35
N ARG A 47 1.99 -12.76 -0.97
CA ARG A 47 2.32 -14.04 -1.61
C ARG A 47 3.65 -13.99 -2.35
N ARG A 48 4.44 -15.05 -2.17
CA ARG A 48 5.64 -15.35 -2.97
C ARG A 48 5.58 -16.82 -3.37
N GLY A 49 5.27 -17.09 -4.63
CA GLY A 49 4.90 -18.45 -5.05
C GLY A 49 3.73 -18.99 -4.22
N GLY A 50 3.88 -20.20 -3.68
CA GLY A 50 2.90 -20.81 -2.77
C GLY A 50 2.95 -20.29 -1.32
N ALA A 51 3.98 -19.55 -0.93
CA ALA A 51 4.15 -19.09 0.45
C ALA A 51 3.26 -17.87 0.77
N ARG A 52 2.77 -17.82 2.01
CA ARG A 52 1.99 -16.69 2.56
C ARG A 52 2.80 -15.97 3.64
N LEU A 53 3.09 -14.71 3.42
CA LEU A 53 3.92 -13.88 4.29
C LEU A 53 3.03 -12.85 4.99
N PRO A 54 2.73 -13.03 6.29
CA PRO A 54 1.82 -12.14 7.00
C PRO A 54 2.47 -10.83 7.41
N LEU A 55 1.72 -9.74 7.24
CA LEU A 55 1.89 -8.50 8.00
C LEU A 55 0.91 -8.53 9.18
N ARG A 56 1.45 -8.46 10.38
CA ARG A 56 0.67 -8.43 11.61
C ARG A 56 0.58 -7.02 12.18
N CYS A 57 -0.34 -6.80 13.11
CA CYS A 57 -0.44 -5.53 13.82
C CYS A 57 0.86 -5.12 14.50
N GLY A 58 1.53 -6.07 15.16
CA GLY A 58 2.83 -5.84 15.78
C GLY A 58 2.81 -4.75 16.86
N THR A 59 3.95 -4.09 17.03
CA THR A 59 4.19 -3.04 18.02
C THR A 59 4.79 -1.80 17.34
N SER A 60 5.26 -0.82 18.10
CA SER A 60 5.98 0.34 17.56
C SER A 60 7.31 -0.03 16.86
N THR A 61 7.87 -1.21 17.14
CA THR A 61 9.18 -1.65 16.63
C THR A 61 9.10 -2.69 15.52
N TRP A 62 7.92 -3.27 15.26
CA TRP A 62 7.72 -4.20 14.14
C TRP A 62 6.25 -4.29 13.70
N GLY A 63 6.02 -4.78 12.48
CA GLY A 63 4.68 -5.00 11.93
C GLY A 63 3.99 -3.72 11.46
N TYR A 64 2.66 -3.77 11.31
CA TYR A 64 1.86 -2.68 10.76
C TYR A 64 2.00 -1.40 11.59
N ARG A 65 1.92 -1.49 12.93
CA ARG A 65 2.06 -0.31 13.81
C ARG A 65 3.42 0.38 13.66
N HIS A 66 4.48 -0.36 13.36
CA HIS A 66 5.81 0.19 13.09
C HIS A 66 5.90 0.91 11.72
N ILE A 67 5.16 0.44 10.71
CA ILE A 67 5.18 1.01 9.35
C ILE A 67 3.99 1.93 9.05
N THR A 68 3.04 2.07 9.97
CA THR A 68 1.75 2.75 9.71
C THR A 68 1.93 4.22 9.32
N HIS A 69 2.96 4.90 9.84
CA HIS A 69 3.26 6.29 9.49
C HIS A 69 3.75 6.46 8.03
N ARG A 70 4.12 5.37 7.36
CA ARG A 70 4.48 5.30 5.93
C ARG A 70 3.37 4.66 5.08
N TRP A 71 2.30 4.21 5.71
CA TRP A 71 1.29 3.38 5.07
C TRP A 71 0.45 4.17 4.08
N SER A 72 0.27 3.58 2.90
CA SER A 72 -0.59 4.08 1.83
C SER A 72 -0.91 2.93 0.88
N ALA A 73 -1.90 3.10 0.01
CA ALA A 73 -2.19 2.12 -1.04
C ALA A 73 -0.97 1.88 -1.97
N ASP A 74 -0.13 2.89 -2.21
CA ASP A 74 1.11 2.70 -2.96
C ASP A 74 2.15 1.90 -2.16
N PHE A 75 2.30 2.19 -0.86
CA PHE A 75 3.23 1.47 0.00
C PHE A 75 2.87 -0.02 0.11
N ASP A 76 1.59 -0.33 0.30
CA ASP A 76 1.08 -1.72 0.31
C ASP A 76 1.35 -2.44 -1.01
N ARG A 77 1.09 -1.79 -2.16
CA ARG A 77 1.40 -2.35 -3.48
C ARG A 77 2.90 -2.60 -3.66
N ARG A 78 3.76 -1.72 -3.12
CA ARG A 78 5.21 -1.92 -3.16
C ARG A 78 5.65 -3.10 -2.31
N ILE A 79 5.11 -3.28 -1.10
CA ILE A 79 5.37 -4.49 -0.30
C ILE A 79 4.99 -5.74 -1.10
N ALA A 80 3.79 -5.76 -1.69
CA ALA A 80 3.33 -6.90 -2.48
C ALA A 80 4.24 -7.19 -3.68
N LEU A 81 4.65 -6.15 -4.41
CA LEU A 81 5.56 -6.29 -5.56
C LEU A 81 6.95 -6.78 -5.11
N THR A 82 7.49 -6.25 -4.01
CA THR A 82 8.80 -6.65 -3.48
C THR A 82 8.79 -8.09 -3.00
N ILE A 83 7.74 -8.54 -2.31
CA ILE A 83 7.64 -9.92 -1.87
C ILE A 83 7.50 -10.87 -3.06
N SER A 84 6.65 -10.52 -4.03
CA SER A 84 6.33 -11.42 -5.15
C SER A 84 7.42 -11.49 -6.22
N ARG A 85 8.16 -10.40 -6.46
CA ARG A 85 9.13 -10.30 -7.57
C ARG A 85 10.52 -9.82 -7.15
N GLY A 86 10.69 -9.33 -5.92
CA GLY A 86 11.99 -8.88 -5.43
C GLY A 86 12.98 -10.03 -5.28
N VAL A 87 14.26 -9.70 -5.40
CA VAL A 87 15.35 -10.63 -5.14
C VAL A 87 15.56 -10.77 -3.65
N VAL A 88 16.01 -11.96 -3.23
CA VAL A 88 16.47 -12.16 -1.85
C VAL A 88 17.88 -11.59 -1.75
N VAL A 89 18.14 -10.77 -0.73
CA VAL A 89 19.46 -10.17 -0.50
C VAL A 89 19.98 -10.55 0.88
N GLN A 90 21.30 -10.52 1.04
CA GLN A 90 21.95 -10.72 2.33
C GLN A 90 21.76 -9.49 3.23
N ASP A 91 21.68 -9.73 4.54
CA ASP A 91 21.64 -8.67 5.54
C ASP A 91 23.05 -8.15 5.85
N VAL A 92 23.59 -7.35 4.95
CA VAL A 92 24.90 -6.71 5.13
C VAL A 92 24.86 -5.49 6.06
N GLN A 93 23.67 -5.05 6.46
CA GLN A 93 23.47 -3.83 7.27
C GLN A 93 23.11 -4.13 8.72
N GLY A 94 22.90 -5.41 9.07
CA GLY A 94 22.40 -5.79 10.37
C GLY A 94 20.96 -5.29 10.60
N ASP A 95 20.17 -5.17 9.53
CA ASP A 95 18.77 -4.79 9.62
C ASP A 95 17.93 -5.88 10.36
N GLY A 96 18.49 -7.08 10.48
CA GLY A 96 17.85 -8.27 11.02
C GLY A 96 16.91 -8.92 10.03
N GLY A 97 16.15 -9.90 10.52
CA GLY A 97 15.29 -10.71 9.66
C GLY A 97 15.94 -12.04 9.26
N THR A 98 15.12 -13.05 8.99
CA THR A 98 15.59 -14.29 8.38
C THR A 98 15.63 -14.21 6.85
N ALA A 99 14.93 -13.23 6.26
CA ALA A 99 14.91 -12.97 4.83
C ALA A 99 14.69 -11.48 4.55
N ILE A 100 15.42 -10.97 3.55
CA ILE A 100 15.23 -9.62 3.03
C ILE A 100 14.88 -9.71 1.55
N TYR A 101 13.78 -9.07 1.17
CA TYR A 101 13.35 -8.94 -0.21
C TYR A 101 13.58 -7.51 -0.68
N ALA A 102 14.20 -7.34 -1.85
CA ALA A 102 14.50 -6.03 -2.40
C ALA A 102 14.08 -5.91 -3.87
N LEU A 103 13.53 -4.75 -4.24
CA LEU A 103 13.31 -4.33 -5.62
C LEU A 103 14.39 -3.38 -6.06
N PHE A 104 14.80 -3.51 -7.32
CA PHE A 104 15.81 -2.68 -7.95
C PHE A 104 15.29 -2.08 -9.25
N ASP A 105 15.82 -0.92 -9.63
CA ASP A 105 15.64 -0.39 -10.97
C ASP A 105 16.58 -1.07 -11.99
N ARG A 106 16.53 -0.61 -13.24
CA ARG A 106 17.39 -1.15 -14.32
C ARG A 106 18.88 -0.81 -14.16
N ARG A 107 19.22 0.10 -13.25
CA ARG A 107 20.59 0.51 -12.92
C ARG A 107 21.06 -0.10 -11.60
N CYS A 108 20.33 -1.09 -11.08
CA CYS A 108 20.63 -1.75 -9.82
C CYS A 108 20.63 -0.84 -8.59
N LYS A 109 19.85 0.25 -8.63
CA LYS A 109 19.52 1.03 -7.44
C LYS A 109 18.36 0.38 -6.71
N GLU A 110 18.55 0.09 -5.42
CA GLU A 110 17.47 -0.41 -4.55
C GLU A 110 16.36 0.64 -4.44
N LEU A 111 15.12 0.21 -4.67
CA LEU A 111 13.93 1.06 -4.61
C LEU A 111 13.14 0.80 -3.34
N PHE A 112 12.98 -0.46 -2.97
CA PHE A 112 12.12 -0.85 -1.86
C PHE A 112 12.58 -2.15 -1.23
N ARG A 113 12.55 -2.19 0.09
CA ARG A 113 12.96 -3.34 0.90
C ARG A 113 11.83 -3.80 1.81
N VAL A 114 11.72 -5.12 1.98
CA VAL A 114 10.86 -5.78 2.96
C VAL A 114 11.72 -6.74 3.77
N ILE A 115 11.63 -6.62 5.09
CA ILE A 115 12.34 -7.48 6.04
C ILE A 115 11.35 -8.41 6.71
N TYR A 116 11.68 -9.69 6.71
CA TYR A 116 10.79 -10.76 7.10
C TYR A 116 11.48 -11.77 8.01
N ASN A 117 10.77 -12.17 9.05
CA ASN A 117 11.10 -13.35 9.86
C ASN A 117 10.15 -14.49 9.52
N GLY A 118 10.73 -15.60 9.08
CA GLY A 118 10.04 -16.86 8.83
C GLY A 118 9.65 -17.59 10.10
N GLY A 119 9.06 -18.77 9.91
CA GLY A 119 8.60 -19.63 11.01
C GLY A 119 7.12 -19.48 11.34
N ALA A 120 6.61 -20.42 12.14
CA ALA A 120 5.25 -20.39 12.64
C ALA A 120 5.08 -19.29 13.70
N TYR A 121 3.90 -18.66 13.75
CA TYR A 121 3.60 -17.69 14.80
C TYR A 121 3.67 -18.37 16.18
N ARG A 122 4.52 -17.86 17.08
CA ARG A 122 4.89 -18.46 18.38
C ARG A 122 5.80 -19.69 18.31
N GLY A 123 6.43 -19.96 17.16
CA GLY A 123 7.51 -20.93 17.07
C GLY A 123 8.69 -20.57 17.98
N HIS A 124 9.65 -21.50 18.06
CA HIS A 124 10.91 -21.33 18.78
C HIS A 124 11.93 -20.50 17.99
N ASP A 125 11.63 -20.19 16.73
CA ASP A 125 12.47 -19.39 15.85
C ASP A 125 12.47 -17.89 16.18
N VAL A 126 13.22 -17.12 15.40
CA VAL A 126 13.35 -15.65 15.51
C VAL A 126 11.98 -14.99 15.62
N ARG A 127 11.78 -14.23 16.70
CA ARG A 127 10.57 -13.44 16.95
C ARG A 127 10.85 -11.97 16.61
N PRO A 128 9.85 -11.23 16.10
CA PRO A 128 8.48 -11.64 15.75
C PRO A 128 8.41 -12.41 14.43
N GLN A 129 7.37 -13.23 14.17
CA GLN A 129 7.15 -13.84 12.85
C GLN A 129 6.27 -12.98 11.94
N GLY A 130 6.68 -12.88 10.67
CA GLY A 130 6.02 -12.05 9.67
C GLY A 130 6.92 -10.92 9.17
N ILE A 131 6.30 -9.96 8.48
CA ILE A 131 6.96 -8.73 8.05
C ILE A 131 7.27 -7.89 9.29
N ILE A 132 8.56 -7.63 9.50
CA ILE A 132 9.06 -6.81 10.61
C ILE A 132 8.98 -5.34 10.23
N THR A 133 9.50 -5.01 9.05
CA THR A 133 9.48 -3.65 8.51
C THR A 133 9.55 -3.67 6.99
N ALA A 134 9.25 -2.53 6.40
CA ALA A 134 9.42 -2.26 4.99
C ALA A 134 9.73 -0.79 4.81
N TYR A 135 10.49 -0.42 3.79
CA TYR A 135 10.81 0.97 3.53
C TYR A 135 11.25 1.20 2.09
N ARG A 136 11.05 2.45 1.65
CA ARG A 136 11.61 2.97 0.41
C ARG A 136 13.08 3.28 0.62
N ARG A 137 13.89 3.01 -0.39
CA ARG A 137 15.27 3.48 -0.51
C ARG A 137 15.38 4.65 -1.49
N ASP A 138 14.35 4.83 -2.33
CA ASP A 138 14.21 5.98 -3.21
C ASP A 138 13.43 7.11 -2.52
N ILE A 139 14.03 8.31 -2.41
CA ILE A 139 13.32 9.53 -2.00
C ILE A 139 12.56 10.14 -3.20
N ALA A 140 12.95 9.80 -4.43
CA ALA A 140 12.28 10.26 -5.64
C ALA A 140 11.25 9.22 -6.11
N HIS A 141 10.03 9.65 -6.40
CA HIS A 141 8.96 8.87 -7.02
C HIS A 141 9.40 8.32 -8.40
N ALA A 142 10.28 7.32 -8.42
CA ALA A 142 10.59 6.60 -9.64
C ALA A 142 9.35 5.81 -10.03
N ARG A 143 8.82 6.09 -11.22
CA ARG A 143 7.80 5.27 -11.88
C ARG A 143 8.27 3.82 -11.79
N LEU A 144 7.47 2.98 -11.13
CA LEU A 144 7.72 1.55 -10.98
C LEU A 144 7.82 0.94 -12.38
N ALA A 145 9.03 0.81 -12.90
CA ALA A 145 9.27 0.13 -14.16
C ALA A 145 9.19 -1.38 -13.95
N ALA A 146 8.78 -2.10 -15.00
CA ALA A 146 8.75 -3.56 -14.98
C ALA A 146 10.11 -4.12 -14.48
N PRO A 147 10.08 -5.14 -13.60
CA PRO A 147 11.30 -5.72 -13.06
C PRO A 147 12.21 -6.20 -14.19
N SER A 148 13.47 -5.81 -14.12
CA SER A 148 14.53 -6.30 -15.01
C SER A 148 14.63 -7.81 -14.91
N ARG A 149 14.54 -8.51 -16.06
CA ARG A 149 14.89 -9.95 -16.17
C ARG A 149 16.39 -10.21 -16.07
N ARG A 150 17.23 -9.16 -16.09
CA ARG A 150 18.63 -9.29 -15.73
C ARG A 150 18.71 -9.16 -14.22
N PRO A 151 19.13 -10.22 -13.49
CA PRO A 151 19.42 -10.05 -12.08
C PRO A 151 20.45 -8.93 -11.96
N CYS A 152 20.21 -7.99 -11.06
CA CYS A 152 21.31 -7.29 -10.42
C CYS A 152 22.10 -8.35 -9.67
N ALA A 153 22.93 -9.07 -10.43
CA ALA A 153 23.67 -10.24 -10.02
C ALA A 153 24.94 -9.77 -9.32
N VAL A 154 24.80 -9.09 -8.19
CA VAL A 154 25.94 -8.76 -7.33
C VAL A 154 25.41 -8.54 -5.92
N ILE A 155 25.27 -9.60 -5.12
CA ILE A 155 25.79 -9.74 -3.73
C ILE A 155 25.78 -11.25 -3.41
N GLN A 156 26.59 -12.05 -4.11
CA GLN A 156 26.84 -13.46 -3.72
C GLN A 156 28.32 -13.87 -3.73
N ASP A 157 29.25 -12.95 -3.96
CA ASP A 157 30.68 -13.27 -3.90
C ASP A 157 31.30 -12.64 -2.64
N ILE A 158 31.30 -13.40 -1.53
CA ILE A 158 32.47 -13.73 -0.68
C ILE A 158 32.20 -15.09 -0.01
#